data_AF-A0A822BKP3-F1
#
_entry.id   AF-A0A822BKP3-F1
#
_cell.length_a   1.000
_cell.length_b   1.000
_cell.length_c   1.000
_cell.angle_alpha   90.00
_cell.angle_beta   90.00
_cell.angle_gamma   90.00
#
_symmetry.space_group_name_H-M   'P 1'
#
loop_
_entity.id
_entity.type
_entity.pdbx_description
1 polymer ?
#
loop_
_entity_poly.entity_id
_entity_poly.type
_entity_poly.pdbx_seq_one_letter_code
_entity_poly.pdbx_strand_id
1 'polypeptide(L)'
;TDINQEKVFIFGRSLGGAVALHLAAHLAESNGMLPLHCVIVENTFTSIPDMGKRLFQIFVIDYIPHWCFKNLYQSIKIMRHIKVPVLFISGAQDELVPPPMMRQLFE
;
A
#
# COMPACT_ATOMS: atom_id res chain seq x y z
N THR A 1 -27.41 13.13 3.29
CA THR A 1 -26.82 11.84 3.71
C THR A 1 -26.13 12.06 5.04
N ASP A 2 -26.11 11.05 5.92
CA ASP A 2 -25.57 11.17 7.29
C ASP A 2 -24.03 11.15 7.35
N ILE A 3 -23.38 11.00 6.19
CA ILE A 3 -21.92 10.93 6.05
C ILE A 3 -21.40 12.22 5.41
N ASN A 4 -20.48 12.90 6.10
CA ASN A 4 -19.76 14.03 5.54
C ASN A 4 -18.78 13.54 4.45
N GLN A 5 -19.10 13.85 3.19
CA GLN A 5 -18.34 13.42 2.02
C GLN A 5 -16.94 14.07 1.92
N GLU A 6 -16.69 15.16 2.63
CA GLU A 6 -15.37 15.83 2.65
C GLU A 6 -14.41 15.21 3.68
N LYS A 7 -14.92 14.33 4.55
CA LYS A 7 -14.17 13.70 5.65
C LYS A 7 -14.16 12.17 5.52
N VAL A 8 -13.92 11.69 4.31
CA VAL A 8 -13.76 10.26 4.04
C VAL A 8 -12.29 9.87 4.19
N PHE A 9 -12.04 8.84 5.01
CA PHE A 9 -10.72 8.29 5.25
C PHE A 9 -10.70 6.84 4.77
N ILE A 10 -9.60 6.43 4.13
CA ILE A 10 -9.36 5.02 3.79
C ILE A 10 -8.34 4.47 4.77
N PHE A 11 -8.64 3.33 5.37
CA PHE A 11 -7.71 2.59 6.22
C PHE A 11 -7.42 1.23 5.62
N GLY A 12 -6.16 0.79 5.70
CA GLY A 12 -5.75 -0.54 5.29
C GLY A 12 -4.58 -1.07 6.09
N ARG A 13 -4.63 -2.36 6.45
CA ARG A 13 -3.55 -3.06 7.15
C ARG A 13 -2.97 -4.18 6.30
N SER A 14 -1.65 -4.35 6.33
CA SER A 14 -0.96 -5.39 5.55
C SER A 14 -1.36 -5.33 4.07
N LEU A 15 -1.88 -6.40 3.47
CA LEU A 15 -2.40 -6.39 2.09
C LEU A 15 -3.48 -5.31 1.87
N GLY A 16 -4.34 -5.08 2.86
CA GLY A 16 -5.34 -4.02 2.80
C GLY A 16 -4.73 -2.63 2.67
N GLY A 17 -3.53 -2.40 3.22
CA GLY A 17 -2.79 -1.15 3.07
C GLY A 17 -2.34 -0.95 1.62
N ALA A 18 -1.82 -1.99 0.98
CA ALA A 18 -1.48 -1.95 -0.44
C ALA A 18 -2.72 -1.67 -1.32
N VAL A 19 -3.86 -2.29 -1.01
CA VAL A 19 -5.14 -2.01 -1.70
C VAL A 19 -5.60 -0.57 -1.46
N ALA A 20 -5.51 -0.06 -0.23
CA ALA A 20 -5.88 1.31 0.11
C ALA A 20 -5.07 2.35 -0.66
N LEU A 21 -3.75 2.15 -0.77
CA LEU A 21 -2.88 3.02 -1.56
C LEU A 21 -3.25 2.98 -3.05
N HIS A 22 -3.51 1.79 -3.60
CA HIS A 22 -3.94 1.62 -5.00
C HIS A 22 -5.26 2.33 -5.28
N LEU A 23 -6.22 2.20 -4.38
CA LEU A 23 -7.50 2.89 -4.48
C LEU A 23 -7.31 4.40 -4.43
N ALA A 24 -6.48 4.92 -3.52
CA ALA A 24 -6.20 6.35 -3.41
C ALA A 24 -5.52 6.92 -4.66
N ALA A 25 -4.56 6.20 -5.23
CA ALA A 25 -3.92 6.57 -6.49
C ALA A 25 -4.94 6.60 -7.65
N HIS A 26 -5.79 5.59 -7.76
CA HIS A 26 -6.84 5.53 -8.78
C HIS A 26 -7.86 6.68 -8.64
N LEU A 27 -8.29 7.00 -7.41
CA LEU A 27 -9.19 8.11 -7.14
C LEU A 27 -8.56 9.48 -7.47
N ALA A 28 -7.24 9.61 -7.32
CA ALA A 28 -6.52 10.83 -7.69
C ALA A 28 -6.47 11.06 -9.22
N GLU A 29 -6.64 10.01 -10.02
CA GLU A 29 -6.71 10.06 -11.49
C GLU A 29 -8.15 10.25 -12.00
N SER A 30 -9.16 9.73 -11.31
CA SER A 30 -10.56 9.73 -11.75
C SER A 30 -11.31 11.07 -11.57
N ASN A 31 -10.58 12.18 -11.39
CA ASN A 31 -11.12 13.55 -11.30
C ASN A 31 -12.29 13.72 -10.29
N GLY A 32 -12.21 13.09 -9.12
CA GLY A 32 -13.02 13.52 -7.97
C GLY A 32 -14.38 12.85 -7.79
N MET A 33 -14.53 11.59 -8.19
CA MET A 33 -15.73 10.80 -7.86
C MET A 33 -15.97 10.67 -6.34
N LEU A 34 -14.96 10.87 -5.49
CA LEU A 34 -15.11 11.00 -4.05
C LEU A 34 -13.99 11.90 -3.46
N PRO A 35 -14.30 12.87 -2.58
CA PRO A 35 -13.26 13.62 -1.87
C PRO A 35 -12.62 12.71 -0.81
N LEU A 36 -11.48 12.13 -1.16
CA LEU A 36 -10.66 11.41 -0.19
C LEU A 36 -9.88 12.43 0.64
N HIS A 37 -10.01 12.38 1.96
CA HIS A 37 -9.31 13.32 2.84
C HIS A 37 -7.91 12.82 3.19
N CYS A 38 -7.77 11.53 3.49
CA CYS A 38 -6.52 10.94 3.95
C CYS A 38 -6.53 9.42 3.82
N VAL A 39 -5.36 8.82 3.68
CA VAL A 39 -5.14 7.37 3.74
C VAL A 39 -4.36 7.02 4.99
N ILE A 40 -4.76 5.97 5.69
CA ILE A 40 -4.07 5.45 6.86
C ILE A 40 -3.64 4.02 6.53
N VAL A 41 -2.35 3.73 6.64
CA VAL A 41 -1.82 2.39 6.42
C VAL A 41 -1.08 1.86 7.64
N GLU A 42 -1.32 0.60 7.97
CA GLU A 42 -0.70 -0.09 9.10
C GLU A 42 0.06 -1.33 8.60
N ASN A 43 1.35 -1.43 8.94
CA ASN A 43 2.23 -2.57 8.65
C ASN A 43 2.04 -3.15 7.23
N THR A 44 2.07 -2.28 6.22
CA THR A 44 1.97 -2.66 4.80
C THR A 44 3.36 -2.80 4.16
N PHE A 45 3.40 -3.31 2.94
CA PHE A 45 4.62 -3.66 2.22
C PHE A 45 4.78 -2.86 0.92
N THR A 46 6.00 -2.84 0.39
CA THR A 46 6.39 -2.13 -0.85
C THR A 46 5.82 -2.78 -2.11
N SER A 47 5.79 -4.11 -2.15
CA SER A 47 5.12 -4.89 -3.19
C SER A 47 4.87 -6.35 -2.78
N ILE A 48 3.96 -7.05 -3.47
CA ILE A 48 3.75 -8.49 -3.25
C ILE A 48 5.04 -9.29 -3.53
N PRO A 49 5.78 -9.04 -4.63
CA PRO A 49 7.06 -9.69 -4.86
C PRO A 49 8.06 -9.49 -3.70
N ASP A 50 8.20 -8.27 -3.18
CA ASP A 50 9.14 -7.99 -2.07
C ASP A 50 8.72 -8.74 -0.80
N MET A 51 7.42 -8.81 -0.52
CA MET A 51 6.87 -9.61 0.58
C MET A 51 7.13 -11.10 0.37
N GLY A 52 6.96 -11.60 -0.86
CA GLY A 52 7.26 -12.99 -1.22
C GLY A 52 8.71 -13.36 -0.93
N LYS A 53 9.67 -12.52 -1.34
CA LYS A 53 11.10 -12.73 -1.03
C LYS A 53 11.35 -12.83 0.47
N ARG A 54 10.70 -11.98 1.26
CA ARG A 54 10.83 -11.99 2.73
C ARG A 54 10.22 -13.22 3.40
N LEU A 55 9.03 -13.65 2.97
CA LEU A 55 8.32 -14.78 3.58
C LEU A 55 8.96 -16.12 3.24
N PHE A 56 9.30 -16.30 1.96
CA PHE A 56 9.76 -17.60 1.50
C PHE A 56 11.27 -17.74 1.57
N GLN A 57 12.05 -16.64 1.70
CA GLN A 57 13.52 -16.66 1.80
C GLN A 57 14.21 -17.52 0.71
N ILE A 58 13.52 -17.79 -0.39
CA ILE A 58 13.94 -18.70 -1.44
C ILE A 58 14.32 -17.85 -2.65
N PHE A 59 15.58 -17.95 -3.07
CA PHE A 59 16.11 -17.30 -4.29
C PHE A 59 15.31 -17.63 -5.54
N VAL A 60 14.56 -18.75 -5.56
CA VAL A 60 13.68 -19.13 -6.69
C VAL A 60 12.59 -18.09 -6.97
N ILE A 61 12.14 -17.32 -5.97
CA ILE A 61 11.15 -16.24 -6.20
C ILE A 61 11.71 -15.15 -7.12
N ASP A 62 13.03 -14.90 -7.11
CA ASP A 62 13.66 -13.94 -8.03
C ASP A 62 13.59 -14.41 -9.49
N TYR A 63 13.41 -15.72 -9.71
CA TYR A 63 13.25 -16.32 -11.04
C TYR A 63 11.79 -16.55 -11.42
N ILE A 64 10.83 -16.29 -10.51
CA ILE A 64 9.41 -16.36 -10.84
C ILE A 64 9.07 -15.16 -11.73
N PRO A 65 8.66 -15.40 -12.99
CA PRO A 65 8.32 -14.31 -13.89
C PRO A 65 7.19 -13.45 -13.33
N HIS A 66 7.23 -12.14 -13.59
CA HIS A 66 6.23 -11.19 -13.11
C HIS A 66 4.77 -11.55 -13.51
N TRP A 67 4.58 -12.29 -14.61
CA TRP A 67 3.25 -12.74 -15.05
C TRP A 67 2.62 -13.81 -14.14
N CYS A 68 3.41 -14.48 -13.28
CA CYS A 68 2.86 -15.40 -12.28
C CYS A 68 2.10 -14.65 -11.16
N PHE A 69 2.36 -13.36 -10.98
CA PHE A 69 1.66 -12.53 -10.02
C PHE A 69 0.46 -11.87 -10.70
N LYS A 70 -0.76 -12.28 -10.34
CA LYS A 70 -2.00 -11.67 -10.88
C LYS A 70 -2.09 -10.17 -10.60
N ASN A 71 -1.60 -9.74 -9.44
CA ASN A 71 -1.49 -8.34 -9.06
C ASN A 71 -0.16 -8.15 -8.33
N LEU A 72 0.66 -7.19 -8.78
CA LEU A 72 1.96 -6.92 -8.17
C LEU A 72 1.84 -6.03 -6.92
N TYR A 73 0.75 -5.27 -6.81
CA TYR A 73 0.53 -4.24 -5.79
C TYR A 73 1.81 -3.45 -5.48
N GLN A 74 2.36 -2.77 -6.50
CA GLN A 74 3.61 -2.00 -6.38
C GLN A 74 3.37 -0.69 -5.62
N SER A 75 3.09 -0.79 -4.32
CA SER A 75 2.85 0.33 -3.39
C SER A 75 3.89 1.43 -3.57
N ILE A 76 5.18 1.06 -3.67
CA ILE A 76 6.28 2.04 -3.83
C ILE A 76 6.15 2.91 -5.09
N LYS A 77 5.67 2.35 -6.21
CA LYS A 77 5.54 3.09 -7.47
C LYS A 77 4.28 3.94 -7.52
N ILE A 78 3.25 3.56 -6.77
CA ILE A 78 1.98 4.28 -6.78
C ILE A 78 1.94 5.45 -5.80
N MET A 79 2.80 5.44 -4.77
CA MET A 79 2.89 6.52 -3.77
C MET A 79 2.95 7.90 -4.41
N ARG A 80 3.75 8.06 -5.47
CA ARG A 80 3.90 9.33 -6.22
C ARG A 80 2.63 9.86 -6.88
N HIS A 81 1.60 9.02 -7.06
CA HIS A 81 0.33 9.43 -7.67
C HIS A 81 -0.74 9.79 -6.62
N ILE A 82 -0.50 9.49 -5.34
CA ILE A 82 -1.41 9.81 -4.25
C ILE A 82 -1.29 11.32 -3.96
N LYS A 83 -2.43 12.02 -3.99
CA LYS A 83 -2.51 13.48 -3.84
C LYS A 83 -2.96 13.95 -2.46
N VAL A 84 -3.25 13.01 -1.56
CA VAL A 84 -3.76 13.26 -0.22
C VAL A 84 -2.72 12.86 0.83
N PRO A 85 -2.79 13.40 2.06
CA PRO A 85 -1.93 12.95 3.15
C PRO A 85 -2.07 11.44 3.40
N VAL A 86 -0.94 10.82 3.72
CA VAL A 86 -0.87 9.41 4.11
C VAL A 86 -0.26 9.30 5.50
N LEU A 87 -0.97 8.65 6.43
CA LEU A 87 -0.47 8.29 7.75
C LEU A 87 0.07 6.87 7.72
N PHE A 88 1.32 6.70 8.14
CA PHE A 88 1.99 5.42 8.24
C PHE A 88 2.11 4.99 9.71
N ILE A 89 1.57 3.82 10.02
CA ILE A 89 1.66 3.18 11.33
C ILE A 89 2.50 1.92 11.18
N SER A 90 3.70 1.91 11.75
CA SER A 90 4.63 0.78 11.65
C SER A 90 4.98 0.22 13.02
N GLY A 91 4.75 -1.08 13.21
CA GLY A 91 5.21 -1.83 14.37
C GLY A 91 6.70 -2.13 14.25
N ALA A 92 7.52 -1.57 15.15
CA ALA A 92 8.98 -1.73 15.14
C ALA A 92 9.46 -3.18 15.30
N GLN A 93 8.61 -4.07 15.82
CA GLN A 93 8.91 -5.49 16.05
C GLN A 93 8.00 -6.40 15.21
N ASP A 94 7.43 -5.90 14.10
CA ASP A 94 6.66 -6.75 13.20
C ASP A 94 7.58 -7.80 12.53
N GLU A 95 7.31 -9.08 12.83
CA GLU A 95 8.09 -10.21 12.31
C GLU A 95 7.62 -10.65 10.91
N LEU A 96 6.39 -10.31 10.53
CA LEU A 96 5.79 -10.67 9.25
C LEU A 96 6.16 -9.65 8.18
N VAL A 97 5.83 -8.37 8.40
CA VAL A 97 6.11 -7.28 7.46
C VAL A 97 7.26 -6.43 8.02
N PRO A 98 8.47 -6.50 7.45
CA PRO A 98 9.62 -5.79 8.00
C PRO A 98 9.41 -4.27 8.06
N PRO A 99 9.72 -3.61 9.20
CA PRO A 99 9.62 -2.16 9.34
C PRO A 99 10.31 -1.33 8.23
N PRO A 100 11.45 -1.77 7.64
CA PRO A 100 12.05 -1.05 6.52
C PRO A 100 11.13 -0.85 5.31
N MET A 101 10.19 -1.77 5.04
CA MET A 101 9.24 -1.61 3.93
C MET A 101 8.31 -0.41 4.16
N MET A 102 7.85 -0.22 5.40
CA MET A 102 7.03 0.94 5.77
C MET A 102 7.83 2.24 5.69
N ARG A 103 9.09 2.23 6.14
CA ARG A 103 9.98 3.40 6.03
C ARG A 103 10.19 3.81 4.57
N GLN A 104 10.43 2.85 3.69
CA GLN A 104 10.59 3.10 2.25
C GLN A 104 9.34 3.66 1.58
N LEU A 105 8.14 3.36 2.09
CA LEU A 105 6.91 3.96 1.55
C LEU A 105 6.68 5.39 2.02
N PHE A 106 7.27 5.77 3.16
CA PHE A 106 7.17 7.11 3.72
C PHE A 106 8.18 8.09 3.10
N GLU A 107 9.36 7.60 2.73
CA GLU A 107 10.44 8.35 2.04
C GLU A 107 10.07 8.69 0.59
#